data_AF-A0A9P7JAW7-F1
#
_entry.id   AF-A0A9P7JAW7-F1
#
_cell.length_a   1.000
_cell.length_b   1.000
_cell.length_c   1.000
_cell.angle_alpha   90.00
_cell.angle_beta   90.00
_cell.angle_gamma   90.00
#
_symmetry.space_group_name_H-M   'P 1'
#
loop_
_entity.id
_entity.type
_entity.pdbx_description
1 polymer ?
#
loop_
_entity_poly.entity_id
_entity_poly.type
_entity_poly.pdbx_seq_one_letter_code
_entity_poly.pdbx_strand_id
1 'polypeptide(L)' 'WKDVAIVSMFSLPDKDLLDLSCHTVSSCQLEEDDIRIIDLKSILSVVGMIPHKPTLPSGVTEDHYFMVEKPGLDIATF' A
#
# COMPACT_ATOMS: atom_id res chain seq x y z
N TRP A 1 13.33 25.84 -6.88
CA TRP A 1 13.42 24.37 -6.88
C TRP A 1 12.03 23.87 -6.52
N LYS A 2 11.46 22.92 -7.26
CA LYS A 2 10.17 22.31 -6.91
C LYS A 2 10.49 21.06 -6.11
N ASP A 3 9.94 20.96 -4.90
CA ASP A 3 10.09 19.79 -4.05
C ASP A 3 9.25 18.66 -4.66
N VAL A 4 9.90 17.53 -4.94
CA VAL A 4 9.27 16.36 -5.57
C VAL A 4 9.55 15.11 -4.74
N ALA A 5 8.65 14.15 -4.83
CA ALA A 5 8.85 12.80 -4.30
C ALA A 5 8.93 11.80 -5.44
N ILE A 6 9.79 10.80 -5.29
CA ILE A 6 9.87 9.63 -6.16
C ILE A 6 9.17 8.50 -5.42
N VAL A 7 8.18 7.88 -6.04
CA VAL A 7 7.36 6.82 -5.44
C VAL A 7 7.29 5.62 -6.38
N SER A 8 7.23 4.42 -5.81
CA SER A 8 6.83 3.20 -6.53
C SER A 8 5.37 2.92 -6.23
N MET A 9 4.64 2.47 -7.24
CA MET A 9 3.21 2.20 -7.11
C MET A 9 2.96 0.79 -6.59
N PHE A 10 1.86 0.63 -5.85
CA PHE A 10 1.28 -0.67 -5.59
C PHE A 10 0.15 -0.94 -6.57
N SER A 11 -0.05 -2.22 -6.89
CA SER A 11 -1.19 -2.67 -7.68
C SER A 11 -2.52 -2.36 -6.98
N LEU A 12 -3.63 -2.58 -7.69
CA LEU A 12 -4.92 -2.71 -7.01
C LEU A 12 -4.92 -3.91 -6.05
N PRO A 13 -5.72 -3.87 -4.97
CA PRO A 13 -5.83 -5.01 -4.07
C PRO A 13 -6.29 -6.28 -4.79
N ASP A 14 -5.70 -7.41 -4.43
CA ASP A 14 -6.16 -8.72 -4.88
C ASP A 14 -7.59 -8.94 -4.39
N LYS A 15 -8.48 -9.22 -5.35
CA LYS A 15 -9.91 -9.31 -5.08
C LYS A 15 -10.25 -10.51 -4.19
N ASP A 16 -9.59 -11.63 -4.42
CA ASP A 16 -9.90 -12.87 -3.70
C ASP A 16 -9.48 -12.77 -2.22
N LEU A 17 -8.31 -12.19 -1.96
CA LEU A 17 -7.86 -11.90 -0.60
C LEU A 17 -8.76 -10.87 0.10
N LEU A 18 -9.21 -9.85 -0.64
CA LEU A 18 -10.12 -8.84 -0.09
C LEU A 18 -11.47 -9.47 0.28
N ASP A 19 -12.05 -10.28 -0.62
CA ASP A 19 -13.33 -10.95 -0.39
C ASP A 19 -13.23 -11.97 0.76
N LEU A 20 -12.16 -12.78 0.80
CA LEU A 20 -11.91 -13.77 1.85
C LEU A 20 -11.71 -13.13 3.23
N SER A 21 -11.10 -11.95 3.28
CA SER A 21 -10.89 -11.19 4.52
C SER A 21 -12.11 -10.33 4.93
N CYS A 22 -13.26 -10.51 4.29
CA CYS A 22 -14.45 -9.70 4.50
C CYS A 22 -14.15 -8.18 4.33
N HIS A 23 -13.40 -7.83 3.29
CA HIS A 23 -12.99 -6.46 2.95
C HIS A 23 -12.11 -5.78 4.01
N THR A 24 -11.36 -6.56 4.79
CA THR A 24 -10.51 -6.02 5.86
C THR A 24 -9.05 -5.83 5.40
N VAL A 25 -8.54 -6.71 4.54
CA VAL A 25 -7.13 -6.73 4.14
C VAL A 25 -6.99 -6.34 2.67
N SER A 26 -6.61 -5.10 2.41
CA SER A 26 -6.20 -4.63 1.08
C SER A 26 -4.78 -5.08 0.78
N SER A 27 -4.63 -6.27 0.19
CA SER A 27 -3.35 -6.89 -0.16
C SER A 27 -2.96 -6.58 -1.60
N CYS A 28 -1.86 -5.87 -1.82
CA CYS A 28 -1.37 -5.43 -3.13
C CYS A 28 0.04 -5.95 -3.42
N GLN A 29 0.41 -6.00 -4.69
CA GLN A 29 1.80 -6.23 -5.12
C GLN A 29 2.52 -4.90 -5.32
N LEU A 30 3.83 -4.88 -5.11
CA LEU A 30 4.66 -3.72 -5.47
C LEU A 30 4.95 -3.77 -6.96
N GLU A 31 4.63 -2.71 -7.70
CA GLU A 31 4.98 -2.57 -9.11
C GLU A 31 6.37 -1.92 -9.19
N GLU A 32 7.42 -2.75 -9.15
CA GLU A 32 8.82 -2.29 -9.09
C GLU A 32 9.19 -1.34 -10.25
N ASP A 33 8.57 -1.51 -11.42
CA ASP A 33 8.82 -0.72 -12.62
C ASP A 33 7.90 0.51 -12.76
N ASP A 34 6.81 0.63 -11.97
CA ASP A 34 5.94 1.83 -11.98
C ASP A 34 6.46 2.87 -10.98
N ILE A 35 7.53 3.54 -11.40
CA ILE A 35 8.14 4.65 -10.66
C ILE A 35 7.56 5.97 -11.16
N ARG A 36 7.05 6.78 -10.23
CA ARG A 36 6.45 8.09 -10.53
C ARG A 36 7.15 9.21 -9.78
N ILE A 37 7.21 10.37 -10.43
CA ILE A 37 7.65 11.63 -9.82
C ILE A 37 6.40 12.46 -9.57
N ILE A 38 6.13 12.79 -8.32
CA ILE A 38 4.97 13.58 -7.90
C ILE A 38 5.41 14.87 -7.21
N ASP A 39 4.55 15.90 -7.26
CA ASP A 39 4.74 17.10 -6.45
C ASP A 39 4.63 16.70 -4.97
N LEU A 40 5.61 17.08 -4.14
CA LEU A 40 5.59 16.75 -2.72
C LEU A 40 4.30 17.21 -2.03
N LYS A 41 3.71 18.33 -2.47
CA LYS A 41 2.46 18.88 -1.92
C LYS A 41 1.21 18.10 -2.32
N SER A 42 1.32 17.13 -3.23
CA SER A 42 0.20 16.25 -3.61
C SER A 42 0.03 15.06 -2.65
N ILE A 43 0.98 14.82 -1.74
CA ILE A 43 0.87 13.77 -0.73
C ILE A 43 -0.12 14.24 0.35
N LEU A 44 -1.28 13.60 0.40
CA LEU A 44 -2.34 13.93 1.36
C LEU A 44 -2.14 13.25 2.71
N SER A 45 -1.59 12.03 2.71
CA SER A 45 -1.37 11.21 3.91
C SER A 45 -0.30 10.15 3.62
N VAL A 46 0.24 9.55 4.67
CA VAL A 46 1.17 8.42 4.60
C VAL A 46 0.61 7.28 5.46
N VAL A 47 0.55 6.09 4.87
CA VAL A 47 0.07 4.86 5.52
C VAL A 47 1.21 3.85 5.64
N GLY A 48 1.05 2.86 6.52
CA GLY A 48 1.96 1.72 6.58
C GLY A 48 1.58 0.69 5.53
N MET A 49 2.54 0.29 4.70
CA MET A 49 2.40 -0.86 3.79
C MET A 49 3.26 -1.99 4.35
N ILE A 50 2.62 -3.01 4.93
CA ILE A 50 3.30 -4.06 5.67
C ILE A 50 3.55 -5.26 4.74
N PRO A 51 4.81 -5.71 4.55
CA PRO A 51 5.11 -6.86 3.72
C PRO A 51 4.54 -8.15 4.32
N HIS A 52 3.97 -9.00 3.48
CA HIS A 52 3.52 -10.35 3.84
C HIS A 52 3.57 -11.30 2.63
N LYS A 53 3.35 -12.60 2.86
CA LYS A 53 3.36 -13.63 1.81
C LYS A 53 2.11 -14.50 1.87
N PRO A 54 0.94 -14.01 1.42
CA PRO A 54 -0.29 -14.79 1.44
C PRO A 54 -0.27 -15.93 0.41
N THR A 55 -0.99 -17.00 0.71
CA THR A 55 -1.34 -18.03 -0.29
C THR A 55 -2.71 -17.68 -0.87
N LEU A 56 -2.76 -17.40 -2.16
CA LEU A 56 -4.01 -17.13 -2.88
C LEU A 56 -4.89 -18.40 -2.98
N PRO A 57 -6.19 -18.27 -3.29
CA PRO A 57 -7.04 -19.43 -3.58
C PRO A 57 -6.55 -20.29 -4.75
N SER A 58 -5.74 -19.73 -5.66
CA SER A 58 -5.05 -20.47 -6.70
C SER A 58 -4.01 -21.47 -6.17
N GLY A 59 -3.64 -21.38 -4.89
CA GLY A 59 -2.58 -22.14 -4.24
C GLY A 59 -1.18 -21.52 -4.40
N VAL A 60 -1.06 -20.41 -5.13
CA VAL A 60 0.20 -19.69 -5.30
C VAL A 60 0.47 -18.82 -4.06
N THR A 61 1.71 -18.86 -3.57
CA THR A 61 2.19 -17.96 -2.51
C THR A 61 3.09 -16.91 -3.12
N GLU A 62 2.80 -15.64 -2.86
CA GLU A 62 3.46 -14.51 -3.51
C GLU A 62 3.71 -13.35 -2.55
N ASP A 63 4.64 -12.47 -2.91
CA ASP A 63 5.05 -11.32 -2.11
C ASP A 63 4.07 -10.16 -2.27
N HIS A 64 3.40 -9.80 -1.18
CA HIS A 64 2.40 -8.73 -1.15
C HIS A 64 2.70 -7.74 -0.03
N TYR A 65 1.94 -6.66 -0.01
CA TYR A 65 1.91 -5.66 1.05
C TYR A 65 0.46 -5.37 1.39
N PHE A 66 0.13 -5.19 2.66
CA PHE A 66 -1.21 -4.75 3.06
C PHE A 66 -1.18 -3.42 3.79
N MET A 67 -2.23 -2.63 3.57
CA MET A 67 -2.37 -1.32 4.20
C MET A 67 -2.72 -1.46 5.67
N VAL A 68 -1.99 -0.73 6.52
CA VAL A 68 -2.32 -0.50 7.92
C VAL A 68 -2.38 1.00 8.14
N GLU A 69 -3.55 1.48 8.56
CA GLU A 69 -3.61 2.82 9.15
C GLU A 69 -2.78 2.82 10.42
N LYS A 70 -1.91 3.81 10.61
CA LYS A 70 -1.19 3.96 11.87
C LYS A 70 -2.10 4.70 12.85
N PRO A 71 -2.81 4.04 13.79
CA PRO A 71 -3.56 4.76 14.82
C PRO A 71 -2.60 5.67 15.60
N GLY A 72 -2.97 6.94 15.76
CA GLY A 72 -2.24 7.90 16.59
C GLY A 72 -1.18 8.76 15.86
N LEU A 73 -1.34 9.06 14.57
CA LEU A 73 -0.63 10.22 13.97
C LEU A 73 -1.33 11.56 14.30
N ASP A 74 -2.63 11.55 14.60
CA ASP A 74 -3.44 12.73 14.96
C ASP A 74 -3.17 13.33 16.36
N ILE A 75 -2.21 12.80 17.12
CA ILE A 75 -1.90 13.30 18.49
C ILE A 75 -0.76 14.35 18.48
N ALA A 76 -0.13 14.63 17.35
CA ALA A 76 0.86 15.70 17.24
C ALA A 76 0.19 17.00 16.78
N THR A 77 -0.58 17.63 17.67
CA THR A 77 -0.86 19.06 17.55
C THR A 77 0.41 19.81 17.94
N PHE A 78 1.02 20.54 17.02
CA PHE A 78 1.99 21.59 17.32
C PHE A 78 1.30 22.95 17.28
#